data_AF-A0A915IBD4-F1
#
_entry.id   AF-A0A915IBD4-F1
#
_cell.length_a   1.000
_cell.length_b   1.000
_cell.length_c   1.000
_cell.angle_alpha   90.00
_cell.angle_beta   90.00
_cell.angle_gamma   90.00
#
_symmetry.space_group_name_H-M   'P 1'
#
loop_
_entity.id
_entity.type
_entity.pdbx_description
1 polymer ?
#
loop_
_entity_poly.entity_id
_entity_poly.type
_entity_poly.pdbx_seq_one_letter_code
_entity_poly.pdbx_strand_id
1 'polypeptide(L)'
;MIILAVEVAIAIYAAANRNNIEDVAKKTLIETLKYYGGTYKKKNAVRAAWDAIMIEHQCCGVNSTLKNEYASSEWYKKIFSVRYQGMDQLQYYPGDCCPNPNDKIAIPNAGTQDDLVCKNRANEGCYSKIANSLQNRLAIVIGVGFAVALIQLVGLIFALCLCRAITEED
;
A
#
# COMPACT_ATOMS: atom_id res chain seq x y z
N MET A 1 -6.76 29.57 -4.64
CA MET A 1 -5.30 29.73 -4.44
C MET A 1 -4.73 28.93 -3.27
N ILE A 2 -5.44 28.76 -2.15
CA ILE A 2 -4.95 27.93 -1.04
C ILE A 2 -4.62 26.50 -1.51
N ILE A 3 -5.46 25.91 -2.37
CA ILE A 3 -5.22 24.57 -2.93
C ILE A 3 -3.89 24.52 -3.70
N LEU A 4 -3.65 25.46 -4.64
CA LEU A 4 -2.39 25.55 -5.39
C LEU A 4 -1.17 25.71 -4.48
N ALA A 5 -1.29 26.54 -3.44
CA ALA A 5 -0.21 26.75 -2.48
C ALA A 5 0.11 25.46 -1.70
N VAL A 6 -0.92 24.71 -1.29
CA VAL A 6 -0.77 23.41 -0.64
C VAL A 6 -0.15 22.39 -1.58
N GLU A 7 -0.55 22.35 -2.85
CA GLU A 7 0.00 21.46 -3.86
C GLU A 7 1.51 21.66 -4.06
N VAL A 8 1.94 22.92 -4.22
CA VAL A 8 3.36 23.28 -4.32
C VAL A 8 4.10 22.96 -3.03
N ALA A 9 3.53 23.25 -1.86
CA ALA A 9 4.14 22.94 -0.57
C ALA A 9 4.35 21.43 -0.37
N ILE A 10 3.35 20.60 -0.72
CA ILE A 10 3.43 19.14 -0.66
C ILE A 10 4.52 18.64 -1.63
N ALA A 11 4.58 19.15 -2.85
CA ALA A 11 5.59 18.74 -3.83
C ALA A 11 7.02 19.05 -3.35
N ILE A 12 7.25 20.26 -2.82
CA ILE A 12 8.56 20.66 -2.26
C ILE A 12 8.89 19.79 -1.05
N TYR A 13 7.94 19.60 -0.13
CA TYR A 13 8.15 18.77 1.05
C TYR A 13 8.49 17.33 0.66
N ALA A 14 7.79 16.76 -0.32
CA ALA A 14 8.02 15.41 -0.80
C ALA A 14 9.39 15.22 -1.44
N ALA A 15 9.83 16.20 -2.24
CA ALA A 15 11.16 16.20 -2.85
C ALA A 15 12.27 16.32 -1.79
N ALA A 16 12.09 17.19 -0.80
CA ALA A 16 13.09 17.42 0.26
C ALA A 16 13.18 16.26 1.27
N ASN A 17 12.06 15.61 1.59
CA ASN A 17 11.95 14.63 2.69
C ASN A 17 11.64 13.21 2.22
N ARG A 18 12.10 12.82 1.02
CA ARG A 18 11.81 11.50 0.43
C ARG A 18 12.04 10.31 1.39
N ASN A 19 13.13 10.32 2.15
CA ASN A 19 13.47 9.25 3.09
C ASN A 19 12.48 9.20 4.26
N ASN A 20 12.11 10.36 4.80
CA ASN A 20 11.14 10.44 5.89
C ASN A 20 9.76 9.94 5.44
N ILE A 21 9.38 10.24 4.20
CA ILE A 21 8.11 9.77 3.62
C ILE A 21 8.12 8.26 3.43
N GLU A 22 9.23 7.69 2.96
CA GLU A 22 9.41 6.24 2.88
C GLU A 22 9.25 5.58 4.25
N ASP A 23 9.92 6.11 5.28
CA ASP A 23 9.85 5.56 6.64
C ASP A 23 8.45 5.67 7.24
N VAL A 24 7.78 6.82 7.06
CA VAL A 24 6.41 7.02 7.53
C VAL A 24 5.46 6.07 6.80
N ALA A 25 5.58 5.94 5.48
CA ALA A 25 4.75 5.01 4.71
C ALA A 25 4.93 3.56 5.17
N LYS A 26 6.17 3.11 5.35
CA LYS A 26 6.46 1.76 5.90
C LYS A 26 5.85 1.57 7.28
N LYS A 27 6.02 2.53 8.19
CA LYS A 27 5.46 2.46 9.56
C LYS A 27 3.94 2.39 9.53
N THR A 28 3.29 3.24 8.76
CA THR A 28 1.83 3.22 8.60
C THR A 28 1.35 1.88 8.03
N LEU A 29 2.02 1.34 7.02
CA LEU A 29 1.69 0.02 6.48
C LEU A 29 1.82 -1.06 7.56
N ILE A 30 2.92 -1.09 8.33
CA ILE A 30 3.12 -2.06 9.43
C ILE A 30 2.01 -1.92 10.48
N GLU A 31 1.60 -0.71 10.82
CA GLU A 31 0.52 -0.47 11.78
C GLU A 31 -0.83 -0.98 11.27
N THR A 32 -1.16 -0.71 10.00
CA THR A 32 -2.41 -1.24 9.41
C THR A 32 -2.40 -2.76 9.33
N LEU A 33 -1.23 -3.38 9.14
CA LEU A 33 -1.08 -4.83 9.09
C LEU A 33 -1.48 -5.51 10.41
N LYS A 34 -1.35 -4.82 11.56
CA LYS A 34 -1.83 -5.33 12.87
C LYS A 34 -3.32 -5.63 12.87
N TYR A 35 -4.09 -4.84 12.12
CA TYR A 35 -5.54 -4.96 11.99
C TYR A 35 -5.98 -5.89 10.86
N TYR A 36 -5.02 -6.52 10.16
CA TYR A 36 -5.31 -7.52 9.15
C TYR A 36 -6.01 -8.72 9.80
N GLY A 37 -7.28 -8.91 9.45
CA GLY A 37 -8.13 -9.97 10.02
C GLY A 37 -7.95 -11.35 9.39
N GLY A 38 -7.17 -11.42 8.30
CA GLY A 38 -6.95 -12.59 7.46
C GLY A 38 -8.20 -13.41 7.15
N THR A 39 -8.01 -14.67 6.78
CA THR A 39 -9.01 -15.52 6.11
C THR A 39 -10.22 -15.93 6.96
N TYR A 40 -10.20 -15.69 8.28
CA TYR A 40 -11.19 -16.21 9.23
C TYR A 40 -12.21 -15.17 9.75
N LYS A 41 -11.92 -13.87 9.62
CA LYS A 41 -12.87 -12.80 10.00
C LYS A 41 -13.66 -12.33 8.78
N LYS A 42 -14.85 -11.76 9.01
CA LYS A 42 -15.58 -11.01 7.97
C LYS A 42 -14.62 -10.02 7.32
N LYS A 43 -14.65 -9.91 6.00
CA LYS A 43 -13.82 -8.95 5.24
C LYS A 43 -14.08 -7.55 5.80
N ASN A 44 -13.13 -7.01 6.56
CA ASN A 44 -13.11 -5.60 6.94
C ASN A 44 -12.37 -4.81 5.85
N ALA A 45 -12.55 -3.49 5.83
CA ALA A 45 -11.92 -2.63 4.82
C ALA A 45 -10.39 -2.80 4.78
N VAL A 46 -9.75 -2.95 5.95
CA VAL A 46 -8.30 -3.18 6.07
C VAL A 46 -7.89 -4.49 5.39
N ARG A 47 -8.60 -5.58 5.64
CA ARG A 47 -8.33 -6.86 4.97
C ARG A 47 -8.52 -6.73 3.46
N ALA A 48 -9.63 -6.13 3.01
CA ALA A 48 -9.91 -6.01 1.58
C ALA A 48 -8.82 -5.19 0.85
N ALA A 49 -8.32 -4.11 1.47
CA ALA A 49 -7.23 -3.32 0.93
C ALA A 49 -5.92 -4.13 0.85
N TRP A 50 -5.57 -4.86 1.92
CA TRP A 50 -4.39 -5.72 1.91
C TRP A 50 -4.49 -6.87 0.91
N ASP A 51 -5.64 -7.53 0.82
CA ASP A 51 -5.88 -8.62 -0.13
C ASP A 51 -5.71 -8.10 -1.58
N ALA A 52 -6.27 -6.92 -1.90
CA ALA A 52 -6.10 -6.29 -3.20
C ALA A 52 -4.63 -5.97 -3.52
N ILE A 53 -3.92 -5.34 -2.59
CA ILE A 53 -2.50 -5.00 -2.77
C ILE A 53 -1.65 -6.26 -3.02
N MET A 54 -1.83 -7.30 -2.20
CA MET A 54 -1.04 -8.53 -2.31
C MET A 54 -1.30 -9.27 -3.63
N ILE A 55 -2.56 -9.31 -4.07
CA ILE A 55 -2.95 -9.96 -5.31
C ILE A 55 -2.47 -9.17 -6.53
N GLU A 56 -2.70 -7.85 -6.55
CA GLU A 56 -2.37 -6.97 -7.68
C GLU A 56 -0.86 -6.81 -7.88
N HIS A 57 -0.11 -6.64 -6.79
CA HIS A 57 1.33 -6.40 -6.84
C HIS A 57 2.18 -7.64 -6.55
N GLN A 58 1.56 -8.81 -6.39
CA GLN A 58 2.22 -10.11 -6.20
C GLN A 58 3.31 -10.07 -5.11
N CYS A 59 2.92 -9.57 -3.94
CA CYS A 59 3.81 -9.26 -2.82
C CYS A 59 3.19 -9.71 -1.51
N CYS A 60 4.00 -9.77 -0.45
CA CYS A 60 3.51 -10.12 0.88
C CYS A 60 4.18 -9.28 1.98
N GLY A 61 3.37 -8.89 2.96
CA GLY A 61 3.82 -8.01 4.04
C GLY A 61 4.24 -6.63 3.53
N VAL A 62 4.99 -5.91 4.36
CA VAL A 62 5.47 -4.56 4.06
C VAL A 62 6.84 -4.61 3.42
N ASN A 63 7.83 -5.23 4.08
CA ASN A 63 9.25 -5.15 3.71
C ASN A 63 9.86 -6.49 3.27
N SER A 64 9.05 -7.52 3.08
CA SER A 64 9.50 -8.90 3.31
C SER A 64 10.70 -9.36 2.45
N THR A 65 11.59 -10.11 3.10
CA THR A 65 12.32 -11.26 2.55
C THR A 65 12.43 -12.30 3.68
N LEU A 66 11.26 -12.77 4.13
CA LEU A 66 11.01 -13.77 5.16
C LEU A 66 11.35 -13.37 6.61
N LYS A 67 10.85 -12.19 7.02
CA LYS A 67 10.55 -11.87 8.43
C LYS A 67 9.05 -12.00 8.67
N ASN A 68 8.64 -12.51 9.84
CA ASN A 68 7.24 -12.63 10.20
C ASN A 68 6.65 -11.27 10.67
N GLU A 69 6.35 -10.37 9.74
CA GLU A 69 5.73 -9.06 10.03
C GLU A 69 4.27 -9.20 10.52
N TYR A 70 3.64 -10.32 10.16
CA TYR A 70 2.30 -10.67 10.61
C TYR A 70 2.25 -11.07 12.08
N ALA A 71 3.38 -11.31 12.77
CA ALA A 71 3.45 -11.72 14.18
C ALA A 71 2.56 -10.89 15.11
N SER A 72 2.47 -9.58 14.83
CA SER A 72 1.69 -8.63 15.62
C SER A 72 0.20 -8.59 15.25
N SER A 73 -0.19 -9.20 14.12
CA SER A 73 -1.57 -9.22 13.64
C SER A 73 -2.44 -10.18 14.45
N GLU A 74 -3.70 -9.80 14.64
CA GLU A 74 -4.71 -10.64 15.31
C GLU A 74 -4.93 -11.98 14.58
N TRP A 75 -4.75 -11.99 13.26
CA TRP A 75 -4.80 -13.20 12.45
C TRP A 75 -3.68 -14.18 12.81
N TYR A 76 -2.43 -13.70 12.88
CA TYR A 76 -1.28 -14.56 13.15
C TYR A 76 -1.33 -15.17 14.55
N LYS A 77 -1.67 -14.37 15.58
CA LYS A 77 -1.82 -14.85 16.96
C LYS A 77 -2.82 -16.00 17.06
N LYS A 78 -3.94 -15.91 16.34
CA LYS A 78 -4.99 -16.94 16.33
C LYS A 78 -4.55 -18.22 15.62
N ILE A 79 -3.72 -18.13 14.58
CA ILE A 79 -3.21 -19.32 13.88
C ILE A 79 -2.14 -20.02 14.71
N PHE A 80 -1.22 -19.23 15.25
CA PHE A 80 -0.09 -19.72 16.01
C PHE A 80 -0.54 -20.48 17.26
N SER A 81 -1.60 -20.03 17.94
CA SER A 81 -2.17 -20.76 19.08
C SER A 81 -2.86 -22.09 18.72
N VAL A 82 -3.23 -22.29 17.47
CA VAL A 82 -3.96 -23.50 17.00
C VAL A 82 -3.02 -24.53 16.39
N ARG A 83 -1.93 -24.12 15.73
CA ARG A 83 -1.02 -25.04 14.99
C ARG A 83 0.27 -25.40 15.75
N TYR A 84 0.33 -25.20 17.06
CA TYR A 84 1.48 -25.49 17.92
C TYR A 84 1.68 -27.00 18.23
N GLN A 85 1.77 -27.83 17.20
CA GLN A 85 2.29 -29.20 17.31
C GLN A 85 3.54 -29.33 16.40
N GLY A 86 4.70 -28.92 16.93
CA GLY A 86 5.98 -29.53 16.56
C GLY A 86 6.82 -28.94 15.43
N MET A 87 6.60 -27.71 14.94
CA MET A 87 7.48 -27.10 13.91
C MET A 87 7.83 -25.64 14.21
N ASP A 88 8.99 -25.44 14.84
CA ASP A 88 9.49 -24.17 15.39
C ASP A 88 10.03 -23.16 14.35
N GLN A 89 9.85 -23.42 13.05
CA GLN A 89 10.47 -22.66 11.95
C GLN A 89 9.50 -22.25 10.83
N LEU A 90 8.19 -22.54 10.95
CA LEU A 90 7.24 -22.26 9.86
C LEU A 90 6.69 -20.84 9.96
N GLN A 91 6.92 -20.05 8.90
CA GLN A 91 6.28 -18.74 8.72
C GLN A 91 4.95 -18.92 8.01
N TYR A 92 3.89 -18.38 8.62
CA TYR A 92 2.54 -18.46 8.08
C TYR A 92 2.20 -17.18 7.30
N TYR A 93 1.74 -17.35 6.07
CA TYR A 93 1.25 -16.27 5.22
C TYR A 93 -0.26 -16.42 4.93
N PRO A 94 -0.99 -15.32 4.74
CA PRO A 94 -2.40 -15.38 4.33
C PRO A 94 -2.55 -16.03 2.95
N GLY A 95 -3.68 -16.71 2.70
CA GLY A 95 -3.97 -17.29 1.38
C GLY A 95 -4.03 -16.26 0.24
N ASP A 96 -4.33 -14.99 0.52
CA ASP A 96 -4.33 -13.93 -0.50
C ASP A 96 -2.90 -13.52 -0.94
N CYS A 97 -1.88 -13.77 -0.10
CA CYS A 97 -0.47 -13.60 -0.43
C CYS A 97 0.06 -14.76 -1.30
N CYS A 98 -0.36 -15.99 -1.01
CA CYS A 98 0.09 -17.19 -1.70
C CYS A 98 -1.06 -17.90 -2.40
N PRO A 99 -1.07 -17.98 -3.74
CA PRO A 99 -2.15 -18.60 -4.50
C PRO A 99 -2.08 -20.12 -4.34
N ASN A 100 -2.53 -20.65 -3.19
CA ASN A 100 -2.77 -22.07 -3.00
C ASN A 100 -4.29 -22.27 -2.88
N PRO A 101 -4.90 -23.11 -3.74
CA PRO A 101 -6.35 -23.28 -3.78
C PRO A 101 -6.95 -23.96 -2.53
N ASN A 102 -6.14 -24.63 -1.71
CA ASN A 102 -6.66 -25.53 -0.66
C ASN A 102 -6.44 -25.05 0.77
N ASP A 103 -5.68 -23.97 0.99
CA ASP A 103 -5.28 -23.61 2.36
C ASP A 103 -5.51 -22.12 2.68
N LYS A 104 -6.22 -21.88 3.78
CA LYS A 104 -6.44 -20.54 4.35
C LYS A 104 -5.16 -19.89 4.87
N ILE A 105 -4.07 -20.66 4.90
CA ILE A 105 -2.76 -20.36 5.49
C ILE A 105 -1.72 -21.05 4.62
N ALA A 106 -0.78 -20.29 4.04
CA ALA A 106 0.30 -20.84 3.25
C ALA A 106 1.59 -20.91 4.06
N ILE A 107 2.41 -21.94 3.78
CA ILE A 107 3.71 -22.15 4.41
C ILE A 107 4.77 -22.23 3.30
N PRO A 108 5.74 -21.30 3.24
CA PRO A 108 6.84 -21.41 2.29
C PRO A 108 7.63 -22.70 2.59
N ASN A 109 7.88 -23.54 1.58
CA ASN A 109 8.65 -24.79 1.62
C ASN A 109 7.90 -26.09 2.04
N ALA A 110 6.61 -26.24 1.74
CA ALA A 110 5.89 -27.51 1.94
C ALA A 110 6.24 -28.62 0.89
N GLY A 111 7.02 -28.30 -0.16
CA GLY A 111 7.55 -29.26 -1.14
C GLY A 111 6.77 -29.38 -2.45
N THR A 112 5.86 -28.45 -2.77
CA THR A 112 5.01 -28.45 -3.98
C THR A 112 5.34 -27.29 -4.93
N GLN A 113 4.92 -27.38 -6.21
CA GLN A 113 5.15 -26.33 -7.23
C GLN A 113 4.54 -24.97 -6.83
N ASP A 114 3.41 -24.97 -6.12
CA ASP A 114 2.74 -23.75 -5.62
C ASP A 114 3.55 -23.06 -4.51
N ASP A 115 4.45 -23.79 -3.84
CA ASP A 115 5.29 -23.23 -2.78
C ASP A 115 6.40 -22.33 -3.32
N LEU A 116 6.85 -22.54 -4.56
CA LEU A 116 7.84 -21.66 -5.21
C LEU A 116 7.22 -20.28 -5.50
N VAL A 117 5.97 -20.26 -5.96
CA VAL A 117 5.24 -19.00 -6.21
C VAL A 117 5.00 -18.28 -4.89
N CYS A 118 4.55 -19.00 -3.86
CA CYS A 118 4.38 -18.46 -2.52
C CYS A 118 5.70 -17.89 -1.97
N LYS A 119 6.79 -18.64 -2.07
CA LYS A 119 8.12 -18.22 -1.61
C LYS A 119 8.62 -16.96 -2.32
N ASN A 120 8.43 -16.88 -3.64
CA ASN A 120 8.84 -15.71 -4.41
C ASN A 120 8.05 -14.46 -4.03
N ARG A 121 6.73 -14.58 -3.82
CA ARG A 121 5.89 -13.46 -3.34
C ARG A 121 6.20 -13.10 -1.89
N ALA A 122 6.41 -14.09 -1.04
CA ALA A 122 6.80 -13.91 0.35
C ALA A 122 8.18 -13.29 0.51
N ASN A 123 9.06 -13.44 -0.48
CA ASN A 123 10.35 -12.75 -0.56
C ASN A 123 10.24 -11.28 -0.99
N GLU A 124 9.06 -10.80 -1.37
CA GLU A 124 8.87 -9.48 -1.95
C GLU A 124 7.92 -8.66 -1.09
N GLY A 125 8.43 -7.61 -0.45
CA GLY A 125 7.61 -6.68 0.33
C GLY A 125 6.66 -5.84 -0.56
N CYS A 126 5.43 -5.61 -0.10
CA CYS A 126 4.48 -4.80 -0.87
C CYS A 126 4.88 -3.33 -0.98
N TYR A 127 5.61 -2.78 0.01
CA TYR A 127 6.08 -1.40 -0.09
C TYR A 127 7.00 -1.21 -1.31
N SER A 128 7.98 -2.09 -1.50
CA SER A 128 8.93 -1.97 -2.62
C SER A 128 8.24 -2.16 -3.95
N LYS A 129 7.29 -3.12 -4.08
CA LYS A 129 6.52 -3.32 -5.31
C LYS A 129 5.65 -2.12 -5.65
N ILE A 130 4.97 -1.52 -4.68
CA ILE A 130 4.18 -0.29 -4.88
C ILE A 130 5.10 0.87 -5.27
N ALA A 131 6.20 1.07 -4.54
CA ALA A 131 7.17 2.13 -4.81
C ALA A 131 7.75 2.00 -6.23
N ASN A 132 8.13 0.79 -6.64
CA ASN A 132 8.64 0.52 -7.99
C ASN A 132 7.55 0.73 -9.05
N SER A 133 6.31 0.34 -8.77
CA SER A 133 5.17 0.60 -9.68
C SER A 133 4.95 2.10 -9.87
N LEU A 134 5.02 2.88 -8.79
CA LEU A 134 4.93 4.34 -8.82
C LEU A 134 6.11 4.97 -9.57
N GLN A 135 7.34 4.49 -9.35
CA GLN A 135 8.51 4.97 -10.08
C GLN A 135 8.41 4.70 -11.59
N ASN A 136 7.94 3.51 -11.97
CA ASN A 136 7.74 3.15 -13.39
C ASN A 136 6.65 4.00 -14.07
N ARG A 137 5.69 4.51 -13.30
CA ARG A 137 4.59 5.34 -13.79
C ARG A 137 4.68 6.79 -13.30
N LEU A 138 5.87 7.23 -12.86
CA LEU A 138 6.04 8.51 -12.20
C LEU A 138 5.69 9.68 -13.12
N ALA A 139 5.97 9.53 -14.43
CA ALA A 139 5.61 10.51 -15.44
C ALA A 139 4.09 10.76 -15.49
N ILE A 140 3.27 9.71 -15.33
CA ILE A 140 1.80 9.86 -15.30
C ILE A 140 1.39 10.60 -14.03
N VAL A 141 1.97 10.26 -12.88
CA VAL A 141 1.66 10.90 -11.59
C VAL A 141 2.00 12.39 -11.62
N ILE A 142 3.20 12.75 -12.09
CA ILE A 142 3.63 14.15 -12.23
C ILE A 142 2.74 14.87 -13.24
N GLY A 143 2.39 14.22 -14.35
CA GLY A 143 1.50 14.78 -15.36
C GLY A 143 0.11 15.13 -14.82
N VAL A 144 -0.49 14.25 -14.02
CA VAL A 144 -1.78 14.51 -13.36
C VAL A 144 -1.68 15.69 -12.41
N GLY A 145 -0.63 15.77 -11.58
CA GLY A 145 -0.41 16.91 -10.70
C GLY A 145 -0.29 18.23 -11.48
N PHE A 146 0.56 18.26 -12.51
CA PHE A 146 0.72 19.44 -13.35
C PHE A 146 -0.58 19.88 -14.04
N ALA A 147 -1.39 18.94 -14.53
CA ALA A 147 -2.68 19.25 -15.11
C ALA A 147 -3.64 19.88 -14.09
N VAL A 148 -3.67 19.37 -12.86
CA VAL A 148 -4.49 19.93 -11.77
C VAL A 148 -4.04 21.37 -11.44
N ALA A 149 -2.74 21.62 -11.32
CA ALA A 149 -2.21 22.97 -11.10
C ALA A 149 -2.59 23.96 -12.21
N LEU A 150 -2.54 23.53 -13.49
CA LEU A 150 -2.94 24.37 -14.62
C LEU A 150 -4.44 24.71 -14.60
N ILE A 151 -5.29 23.73 -14.30
CA ILE A 151 -6.75 23.96 -14.21
C ILE A 151 -7.05 24.98 -13.11
N GLN A 152 -6.38 24.88 -11.96
CA GLN A 152 -6.54 25.84 -10.88
C GLN A 152 -6.11 27.26 -11.28
N LEU A 153 -5.03 27.40 -12.06
CA LEU A 153 -4.55 28.68 -12.56
C LEU A 153 -5.55 29.32 -13.53
N VAL A 154 -6.08 28.53 -14.47
CA VAL A 154 -7.11 29.01 -15.41
C VAL A 154 -8.38 29.42 -14.67
N GLY A 155 -8.82 28.62 -13.68
CA GLY A 155 -9.96 28.96 -12.83
C GLY A 155 -9.77 30.27 -12.06
N LEU A 156 -8.55 30.57 -11.60
CA LEU A 156 -8.23 31.85 -10.98
C LEU A 156 -8.39 33.01 -11.96
N ILE A 157 -7.84 32.88 -13.16
CA ILE A 157 -7.89 33.95 -14.18
C ILE A 157 -9.35 34.27 -14.49
N PHE A 158 -10.19 33.25 -14.74
CA PHE A 158 -11.60 33.46 -15.00
C PHE A 158 -12.35 34.08 -13.83
N ALA A 159 -12.07 33.64 -12.59
CA ALA A 159 -12.67 34.25 -11.41
C ALA A 159 -12.32 35.74 -11.29
N LEU A 160 -11.05 36.12 -11.55
CA LEU A 160 -10.63 37.52 -11.53
C LEU A 160 -11.27 38.34 -12.65
N CYS A 161 -11.36 37.78 -13.87
CA CYS A 161 -12.05 38.42 -14.98
C CYS A 161 -13.54 38.65 -14.67
N LEU A 162 -14.22 37.66 -14.09
CA LEU A 162 -15.63 37.76 -13.72
C LEU A 162 -15.86 38.77 -12.60
N CYS A 163 -15.02 38.77 -11.55
CA CYS A 163 -15.12 39.75 -10.47
C CYS A 163 -14.96 41.19 -10.98
N ARG A 164 -14.04 41.41 -11.93
CA ARG A 164 -13.88 42.73 -12.55
C ARG A 164 -15.09 43.15 -13.36
N ALA A 165 -15.61 42.26 -14.21
CA ALA A 165 -16.80 42.55 -15.02
C ALA A 165 -18.01 42.94 -14.16
N ILE A 166 -18.23 42.22 -13.04
CA ILE A 166 -19.34 42.54 -12.12
C ILE A 166 -19.12 43.90 -11.43
N THR A 167 -17.88 44.22 -11.05
CA THR A 167 -17.57 45.49 -10.38
C THR A 167 -17.66 46.69 -11.32
N GLU A 168 -17.59 46.48 -12.64
CA GLU A 168 -17.79 47.54 -13.64
C GLU A 168 -19.27 47.80 -13.96
N GLU A 169 -20.19 46.90 -13.58
CA GLU A 169 -21.64 47.06 -13.80
C GLU A 169 -22.37 47.78 -12.64
N ASP A 170 -21.70 48.02 -11.50
CA ASP A 170 -22.18 48.80 -10.33
C ASP A 170 -21.50 50.18 -10.23
#